data_AF-A0A1Q6WDN1-F1
#
_entry.id   AF-A0A1Q6WDN1-F1
#
_cell.length_a   1.000
_cell.length_b   1.000
_cell.length_c   1.000
_cell.angle_alpha   90.00
_cell.angle_beta   90.00
_cell.angle_gamma   90.00
#
_symmetry.space_group_name_H-M   'P 1'
#
loop_
_entity.id
_entity.type
_entity.pdbx_description
1 polymer ?
#
loop_
_entity_poly.entity_id
_entity_poly.type
_entity_poly.pdbx_seq_one_letter_code
_entity_poly.pdbx_strand_id
1 'polypeptide(L)'
;MRCLAVLWFVAATALSAQQPVPPAPDSTRAESAHALPSPAPPLPPTPEQQRFLSGLRTATRGIAQLKDGLNRVTRAQATGGGTSQLRAGRSLAGLCGSARTFMRRGRPALNPTVYTDSIQPIARRLVTQLDSLIAFTPTCEQNAAAAPVPIATDLGKRMKTYDASLRDFRVALGLPVKDDSSKTSRRQ
;
A
#
# COMPACT_ATOMS: atom_id res chain seq x y z
N MET A 1 -17.37 42.90 -12.23
CA MET A 1 -16.89 42.58 -13.61
C MET A 1 -16.73 41.07 -13.67
N ARG A 2 -17.78 40.36 -14.13
CA ARG A 2 -17.98 39.77 -15.47
C ARG A 2 -17.44 38.33 -15.56
N CYS A 3 -18.41 37.42 -15.68
CA CYS A 3 -18.35 35.97 -15.81
C CYS A 3 -17.66 35.49 -17.09
N LEU A 4 -17.31 34.20 -17.14
CA LEU A 4 -17.85 33.28 -18.17
C LEU A 4 -17.59 31.81 -17.81
N ALA A 5 -18.70 31.08 -17.71
CA ALA A 5 -18.80 29.62 -17.69
C ALA A 5 -18.93 29.11 -19.13
N VAL A 6 -18.41 27.91 -19.42
CA VAL A 6 -18.94 27.08 -20.51
C VAL A 6 -18.89 25.61 -20.07
N LEU A 7 -20.07 25.12 -19.68
CA LEU A 7 -20.41 23.70 -19.62
C LEU A 7 -20.64 23.19 -21.05
N TRP A 8 -20.15 22.00 -21.38
CA TRP A 8 -20.56 21.26 -22.56
C TRP A 8 -21.38 20.04 -22.13
N PHE A 9 -22.67 20.10 -22.42
CA PHE A 9 -23.62 18.99 -22.46
C PHE A 9 -23.98 18.80 -23.93
N VAL A 10 -23.84 17.59 -24.45
CA VAL A 10 -24.52 17.18 -25.69
C VAL A 10 -25.39 15.99 -25.36
N ALA A 11 -26.69 16.23 -25.42
CA ALA A 11 -27.74 15.24 -25.40
C ALA A 11 -27.88 14.62 -26.80
N ALA A 12 -28.19 13.32 -26.85
CA ALA A 12 -28.91 12.73 -27.96
C ALA A 12 -29.90 11.72 -27.39
N THR A 13 -31.17 12.12 -27.43
CA THR A 13 -32.35 11.29 -27.21
C THR A 13 -32.62 10.45 -28.46
N ALA A 14 -32.82 9.15 -28.29
CA ALA A 14 -33.60 8.34 -29.22
C ALA A 14 -34.48 7.36 -28.43
N LEU A 15 -35.78 7.61 -28.52
CA LEU A 15 -36.89 6.84 -27.96
C LEU A 15 -37.57 6.11 -29.12
N SER A 16 -37.60 4.78 -29.10
CA SER A 16 -38.48 3.91 -29.89
C SER A 16 -38.22 2.46 -29.50
N ALA A 17 -39.12 1.48 -29.46
CA ALA A 17 -40.57 1.38 -29.46
C ALA A 17 -40.87 -0.13 -29.26
N GLN A 18 -41.92 -0.46 -28.50
CA GLN A 18 -42.79 -1.67 -28.62
C GLN A 18 -42.23 -3.10 -28.45
N GLN A 19 -42.74 -3.77 -27.40
CA GLN A 19 -42.95 -5.23 -27.30
C GLN A 19 -44.00 -5.70 -28.32
N PRO A 20 -43.93 -6.96 -28.84
CA PRO A 20 -44.69 -8.07 -28.24
C PRO A 20 -43.99 -9.47 -28.26
N VAL A 21 -44.52 -10.42 -27.48
CA VAL A 21 -44.09 -11.83 -27.21
C VAL A 21 -45.33 -12.74 -27.48
N PRO A 22 -45.33 -14.11 -27.61
CA PRO A 22 -44.46 -15.22 -28.13
C PRO A 22 -45.29 -16.13 -29.14
N PRO A 23 -45.19 -17.49 -29.30
CA PRO A 23 -44.18 -18.58 -29.04
C PRO A 23 -43.88 -19.50 -30.28
N ALA A 24 -42.85 -20.37 -30.29
CA ALA A 24 -42.87 -21.85 -30.05
C ALA A 24 -41.85 -22.55 -31.01
N PRO A 25 -41.59 -23.88 -31.00
CA PRO A 25 -41.23 -24.79 -29.90
C PRO A 25 -39.97 -25.66 -30.20
N ASP A 26 -39.45 -26.27 -29.13
CA ASP A 26 -38.66 -27.51 -28.99
C ASP A 26 -37.90 -28.14 -30.19
N SER A 27 -36.57 -28.28 -30.04
CA SER A 27 -35.96 -29.62 -29.98
C SER A 27 -34.47 -29.62 -29.62
N THR A 28 -34.19 -30.26 -28.50
CA THR A 28 -33.13 -31.27 -28.29
C THR A 28 -31.74 -31.02 -28.90
N ARG A 29 -30.78 -30.64 -28.04
CA ARG A 29 -29.52 -31.40 -27.91
C ARG A 29 -28.83 -31.05 -26.59
N ALA A 30 -28.84 -32.02 -25.67
CA ALA A 30 -27.85 -32.07 -24.61
C ALA A 30 -26.48 -32.31 -25.26
N GLU A 31 -25.55 -31.38 -25.11
CA GLU A 31 -24.13 -31.69 -25.24
C GLU A 31 -23.35 -30.90 -24.18
N SER A 32 -23.04 -31.62 -23.12
CA SER A 32 -22.09 -31.27 -22.08
C SER A 32 -20.72 -31.01 -22.70
N ALA A 33 -20.44 -29.78 -23.09
CA ALA A 33 -19.09 -29.31 -23.33
C ALA A 33 -18.61 -28.55 -22.09
N HIS A 34 -17.53 -29.06 -21.50
CA HIS A 34 -16.85 -28.57 -20.31
C HIS A 34 -16.81 -27.04 -20.20
N ALA A 35 -17.66 -26.48 -19.34
CA ALA A 35 -17.43 -25.17 -18.78
C ALA A 35 -16.22 -25.27 -17.86
N LEU A 36 -15.04 -24.90 -18.36
CA LEU A 36 -13.92 -24.49 -17.53
C LEU A 36 -14.47 -23.59 -16.41
N PRO A 37 -14.15 -23.82 -15.13
CA PRO A 37 -14.58 -22.92 -14.08
C PRO A 37 -13.97 -21.55 -14.38
N SER A 38 -14.80 -20.63 -14.86
CA SER A 38 -14.46 -19.22 -14.93
C SER A 38 -13.98 -18.81 -13.54
N PRO A 39 -12.80 -18.18 -13.39
CA PRO A 39 -12.28 -17.82 -12.08
C PRO A 39 -13.31 -16.94 -11.40
N ALA A 40 -13.89 -17.44 -10.31
CA ALA A 40 -14.87 -16.70 -9.54
C ALA A 40 -14.30 -15.30 -9.24
N PRO A 41 -15.06 -14.23 -9.44
CA PRO A 41 -14.58 -12.89 -9.13
C PRO A 41 -14.12 -12.88 -7.67
N PRO A 42 -12.98 -12.24 -7.36
CA PRO A 42 -12.43 -12.25 -6.01
C PRO A 42 -13.49 -11.73 -5.04
N LEU A 43 -13.83 -12.56 -4.05
CA LEU A 43 -14.80 -12.21 -3.03
C LEU A 43 -14.39 -10.88 -2.38
N PRO A 44 -15.32 -9.93 -2.19
CA PRO A 44 -15.00 -8.68 -1.54
C PRO A 44 -14.45 -8.94 -0.13
N PRO A 45 -13.50 -8.12 0.35
CA PRO A 45 -12.89 -8.33 1.65
C PRO A 45 -13.94 -8.25 2.76
N THR A 46 -13.85 -9.15 3.73
CA THR A 46 -14.74 -9.16 4.90
C THR A 46 -14.60 -7.85 5.70
N PRO A 47 -15.60 -7.45 6.51
CA PRO A 47 -15.51 -6.23 7.32
C PRO A 47 -14.26 -6.17 8.20
N GLU A 48 -13.80 -7.31 8.72
CA GLU A 48 -12.59 -7.41 9.53
C GLU A 48 -11.31 -7.22 8.71
N GLN A 49 -11.27 -7.80 7.50
CA GLN A 49 -10.18 -7.56 6.55
C GLN A 49 -10.13 -6.09 6.11
N GLN A 50 -11.28 -5.44 5.95
CA GLN A 50 -11.33 -4.00 5.66
C GLN A 50 -10.76 -3.16 6.81
N ARG A 51 -11.05 -3.51 8.06
CA ARG A 51 -10.44 -2.87 9.24
C ARG A 51 -8.94 -3.07 9.25
N PHE A 52 -8.46 -4.28 8.96
CA PHE A 52 -7.03 -4.56 8.82
C PHE A 52 -6.38 -3.65 7.77
N LEU A 53 -6.95 -3.59 6.56
CA LEU A 53 -6.43 -2.75 5.48
C LEU A 53 -6.48 -1.25 5.83
N SER A 54 -7.49 -0.79 6.57
CA SER A 54 -7.57 0.60 7.05
C SER A 54 -6.49 0.91 8.10
N GLY A 55 -6.27 -0.01 9.04
CA GLY A 55 -5.16 0.06 10.00
C GLY A 55 -3.80 0.11 9.30
N LEU A 56 -3.63 -0.74 8.28
CA LEU A 56 -2.42 -0.80 7.48
C LEU A 56 -2.18 0.53 6.74
N ARG A 57 -3.20 1.08 6.08
CA ARG A 57 -3.11 2.41 5.43
C ARG A 57 -2.70 3.49 6.43
N THR A 58 -3.24 3.46 7.64
CA THR A 58 -2.89 4.42 8.70
C THR A 58 -1.42 4.27 9.09
N ALA A 59 -0.95 3.05 9.34
CA ALA A 59 0.45 2.79 9.68
C ALA A 59 1.42 3.16 8.54
N THR A 60 1.06 2.84 7.29
CA THR A 60 1.88 3.14 6.11
C THR A 60 2.04 4.65 5.88
N ARG A 61 1.10 5.51 6.31
CA ARG A 61 1.30 6.98 6.29
C ARG A 61 2.49 7.41 7.14
N GLY A 62 2.64 6.85 8.33
CA GLY A 62 3.82 7.10 9.18
C GLY A 62 5.10 6.57 8.54
N ILE A 63 5.04 5.39 7.93
CA ILE A 63 6.21 4.80 7.26
C ILE A 63 6.64 5.62 6.05
N ALA A 64 5.70 6.21 5.31
CA ALA A 64 6.03 7.13 4.22
C ALA A 64 6.81 8.36 4.72
N GLN A 65 6.43 8.92 5.88
CA GLN A 65 7.18 10.01 6.52
C GLN A 65 8.61 9.60 6.89
N LEU A 66 8.79 8.37 7.41
CA LEU A 66 10.12 7.81 7.67
C LEU A 66 10.95 7.66 6.38
N LYS A 67 10.32 7.22 5.28
CA LYS A 67 10.99 7.10 3.96
C LYS A 67 11.50 8.46 3.48
N ASP A 68 10.67 9.49 3.60
CA ASP A 68 11.03 10.85 3.22
C ASP A 68 12.19 11.39 4.06
N GLY A 69 12.14 11.19 5.38
CA GLY A 69 13.21 11.57 6.31
C GLY A 69 14.52 10.84 6.02
N LEU A 70 14.45 9.52 5.81
CA LEU A 70 15.60 8.70 5.45
C LEU A 70 16.25 9.18 4.16
N ASN A 71 15.45 9.42 3.12
CA ASN A 71 15.94 9.93 1.84
C ASN A 71 16.62 11.30 1.97
N ARG A 72 16.14 12.18 2.86
CA ARG A 72 16.78 13.48 3.14
C ARG A 72 18.16 13.30 3.77
N VAL A 73 18.30 12.39 4.74
CA VAL A 73 19.60 12.08 5.36
C VAL A 73 20.57 11.49 4.34
N THR A 74 20.13 10.53 3.52
CA THR A 74 20.95 9.93 2.48
C THR A 74 21.43 10.96 1.46
N ARG A 75 20.57 11.88 1.01
CA ARG A 75 20.98 12.97 0.12
C ARG A 75 21.98 13.91 0.77
N ALA A 76 21.73 14.30 2.03
CA ALA A 76 22.64 15.18 2.77
C ALA A 76 24.02 14.55 2.98
N GLN A 77 24.07 13.23 3.23
CA GLN A 77 25.31 12.46 3.31
C GLN A 77 26.07 12.48 1.97
N ALA A 78 25.37 12.30 0.85
CA ALA A 78 26.00 12.33 -0.48
C ALA A 78 26.60 13.70 -0.84
N THR A 79 26.09 14.80 -0.27
CA THR A 79 26.63 16.15 -0.48
C THR A 79 27.87 16.45 0.38
N GLY A 80 28.23 15.61 1.35
CA GLY A 80 29.45 15.75 2.17
C GLY A 80 29.44 16.88 3.21
N GLY A 81 28.36 17.66 3.32
CA GLY A 81 28.25 18.77 4.27
C GLY A 81 27.73 18.32 5.65
N GLY A 82 28.58 18.30 6.67
CA GLY A 82 28.21 17.87 8.04
C GLY A 82 27.03 18.65 8.65
N THR A 83 26.91 19.95 8.36
CA THR A 83 25.77 20.77 8.81
C THR A 83 24.45 20.38 8.14
N SER A 84 24.49 20.06 6.85
CA SER A 84 23.34 19.54 6.09
C SER A 84 22.87 18.21 6.68
N GLN A 85 23.82 17.33 7.00
CA GLN A 85 23.55 16.03 7.61
C GLN A 85 22.91 16.14 8.99
N LEU A 86 23.41 17.03 9.86
CA LEU A 86 22.82 17.29 11.18
C LEU A 86 21.40 17.88 11.06
N ARG A 87 21.17 18.79 10.11
CA ARG A 87 19.83 19.34 9.85
C ARG A 87 18.86 18.25 9.39
N ALA A 88 19.29 17.38 8.48
CA ALA A 88 18.50 16.23 8.04
C ALA A 88 18.25 15.25 9.21
N GLY A 89 19.23 15.03 10.08
CA GLY A 89 19.10 14.24 11.31
C GLY A 89 18.06 14.76 12.28
N ARG A 90 18.06 16.08 12.55
CA ARG A 90 17.03 16.74 13.38
C ARG A 90 15.64 16.62 12.76
N SER A 91 15.53 16.78 11.44
CA SER A 91 14.27 16.53 10.74
C SER A 91 13.82 15.08 10.86
N LEU A 92 14.73 14.11 10.74
CA LEU A 92 14.44 12.69 10.90
C LEU A 92 13.96 12.36 12.32
N ALA A 93 14.57 12.95 13.36
CA ALA A 93 14.15 12.78 14.75
C ALA A 93 12.66 13.12 14.95
N GLY A 94 12.23 14.30 14.48
CA GLY A 94 10.81 14.70 14.55
C GLY A 94 9.87 13.82 13.70
N LEU A 95 10.35 13.32 12.57
CA LEU A 95 9.60 12.37 11.75
C LEU A 95 9.45 11.01 12.45
N CYS A 96 10.44 10.57 13.24
CA CYS A 96 10.34 9.33 14.01
C CYS A 96 9.26 9.39 15.09
N GLY A 97 9.13 10.51 15.81
CA GLY A 97 8.04 10.73 16.77
C GLY A 97 6.66 10.78 16.11
N SER A 98 6.52 11.56 15.03
CA SER A 98 5.23 11.68 14.31
C SER A 98 4.81 10.38 13.62
N ALA A 99 5.73 9.69 12.95
CA ALA A 99 5.47 8.39 12.32
C ALA A 99 5.04 7.33 13.33
N ARG A 100 5.63 7.35 14.54
CA ARG A 100 5.24 6.44 15.63
C ARG A 100 3.76 6.57 15.96
N THR A 101 3.22 7.78 16.01
CA THR A 101 1.81 8.03 16.31
C THR A 101 0.89 7.37 15.29
N PHE A 102 1.20 7.50 14.00
CA PHE A 102 0.44 6.82 12.93
C PHE A 102 0.52 5.30 13.03
N MET A 103 1.72 4.76 13.22
CA MET A 103 1.93 3.31 13.35
C MET A 103 1.20 2.75 14.58
N ARG A 104 1.32 3.41 15.74
CA ARG A 104 0.59 3.03 16.97
C ARG A 104 -0.92 3.14 16.84
N ARG A 105 -1.43 4.11 16.08
CA ARG A 105 -2.87 4.27 15.82
C ARG A 105 -3.41 3.20 14.88
N GLY A 106 -2.64 2.80 13.87
CA GLY A 106 -3.03 1.75 12.93
C GLY A 106 -2.92 0.34 13.52
N ARG A 107 -1.94 0.12 14.42
CA ARG A 107 -1.58 -1.20 14.95
C ARG A 107 -2.71 -2.01 15.60
N PRO A 108 -3.65 -1.44 16.38
CA PRO A 108 -4.74 -2.19 16.99
C PRO A 108 -5.69 -2.85 15.99
N ALA A 109 -5.83 -2.28 14.79
CA ALA A 109 -6.69 -2.86 13.74
C ALA A 109 -6.01 -4.01 12.96
N LEU A 110 -4.71 -4.24 13.16
CA LEU A 110 -3.94 -5.25 12.45
C LEU A 110 -3.97 -6.60 13.17
N ASN A 111 -5.13 -7.24 13.20
CA ASN A 111 -5.26 -8.61 13.68
C ASN A 111 -4.95 -9.61 12.55
N PRO A 112 -3.87 -10.40 12.60
CA PRO A 112 -3.55 -11.36 11.55
C PRO A 112 -4.59 -12.48 11.38
N THR A 113 -5.37 -12.80 12.42
CA THR A 113 -6.33 -13.94 12.39
C THR A 113 -7.56 -13.68 11.52
N VAL A 114 -7.74 -12.45 11.01
CA VAL A 114 -8.80 -12.12 10.04
C VAL A 114 -8.54 -12.72 8.66
N TYR A 115 -7.31 -13.17 8.42
CA TYR A 115 -6.93 -13.94 7.25
C TYR A 115 -6.76 -15.39 7.69
N THR A 116 -7.47 -16.30 7.04
CA THR A 116 -7.31 -17.74 7.24
C THR A 116 -6.19 -18.28 6.35
N ASP A 117 -5.82 -19.54 6.56
CA ASP A 117 -4.97 -20.32 5.64
C ASP A 117 -3.55 -19.75 5.44
N SER A 118 -3.06 -19.76 4.19
CA SER A 118 -1.70 -19.38 3.82
C SER A 118 -1.38 -17.89 4.02
N ILE A 119 -2.40 -17.04 4.16
CA ILE A 119 -2.24 -15.58 4.31
C ILE A 119 -1.96 -15.19 5.77
N GLN A 120 -2.53 -15.93 6.74
CA GLN A 120 -2.33 -15.68 8.17
C GLN A 120 -0.84 -15.53 8.58
N PRO A 121 0.07 -16.46 8.22
CA PRO A 121 1.48 -16.32 8.59
C PRO A 121 2.15 -15.11 7.93
N ILE A 122 1.74 -14.74 6.71
CA ILE A 122 2.27 -13.57 5.98
C ILE A 122 1.82 -12.27 6.66
N ALA A 123 0.52 -12.18 7.02
CA ALA A 123 -0.03 -11.06 7.76
C ALA A 123 0.65 -10.91 9.14
N ARG A 124 0.88 -12.02 9.85
CA ARG A 124 1.60 -12.02 11.12
C ARG A 124 3.02 -11.47 10.98
N ARG A 125 3.76 -11.92 9.96
CA ARG A 125 5.11 -11.42 9.66
C ARG A 125 5.10 -9.92 9.39
N LEU A 126 4.14 -9.42 8.60
CA LEU A 126 3.97 -7.98 8.35
C LEU A 126 3.77 -7.19 9.65
N VAL A 127 2.91 -7.67 10.54
CA VAL A 127 2.66 -7.05 11.85
C VAL A 127 3.91 -7.05 12.73
N THR A 128 4.67 -8.16 12.77
CA THR A 128 5.95 -8.21 13.49
C THR A 128 6.96 -7.18 12.97
N GLN A 129 7.03 -6.97 11.65
CA GLN A 129 7.92 -5.94 11.09
C GLN A 129 7.46 -4.51 11.42
N LEU A 130 6.15 -4.27 11.47
CA LEU A 130 5.61 -3.00 11.94
C LEU A 130 5.94 -2.77 13.43
N ASP A 131 5.78 -3.79 14.27
CA ASP A 131 6.11 -3.71 15.71
C ASP A 131 7.59 -3.42 15.94
N SER A 132 8.46 -4.04 15.13
CA SER A 132 9.91 -3.75 15.11
C SER A 132 10.21 -2.30 14.76
N LEU A 133 9.49 -1.70 13.81
CA LEU A 133 9.61 -0.27 13.48
C LEU A 133 9.12 0.61 14.63
N ILE A 134 7.94 0.32 15.19
CA ILE A 134 7.38 1.05 16.34
C ILE A 134 8.36 1.03 17.52
N ALA A 135 8.95 -0.13 17.83
CA ALA A 135 9.90 -0.29 18.92
C ALA A 135 11.19 0.54 18.70
N PHE A 136 11.62 0.71 17.44
CA PHE A 136 12.82 1.48 17.11
C PHE A 136 12.61 3.00 17.06
N THR A 137 11.38 3.48 16.81
CA THR A 137 11.11 4.92 16.71
C THR A 137 11.61 5.78 17.88
N PRO A 138 11.49 5.39 19.18
CA PRO A 138 12.08 6.19 20.27
C PRO A 138 13.60 6.28 20.19
N THR A 139 14.30 5.20 19.83
CA THR A 139 15.75 5.23 19.61
C THR A 139 16.10 6.16 18.45
N CYS A 140 15.33 6.12 17.36
CA CYS A 140 15.51 7.05 16.25
C CYS A 140 15.31 8.51 16.69
N GLU A 141 14.23 8.80 17.39
CA GLU A 141 13.89 10.14 17.87
C GLU A 141 14.98 10.74 18.76
N GLN A 142 15.50 9.95 19.70
CA GLN A 142 16.54 10.40 20.63
C GLN A 142 17.89 10.63 19.94
N ASN A 143 18.25 9.79 18.97
CA ASN A 143 19.62 9.71 18.48
C ASN A 143 19.83 10.28 17.07
N ALA A 144 18.79 10.44 16.24
CA ALA A 144 18.94 10.86 14.84
C ALA A 144 19.56 12.26 14.69
N ALA A 145 19.36 13.14 15.67
CA ALA A 145 19.96 14.48 15.64
C ALA A 145 21.48 14.47 15.90
N ALA A 146 21.95 13.58 16.77
CA ALA A 146 23.36 13.48 17.15
C ALA A 146 24.15 12.54 16.22
N ALA A 147 23.54 11.43 15.82
CA ALA A 147 24.15 10.38 15.01
C ALA A 147 23.27 10.03 13.79
N PRO A 148 23.08 10.95 12.83
CA PRO A 148 22.12 10.78 11.74
C PRO A 148 22.40 9.58 10.83
N VAL A 149 23.66 9.32 10.47
CA VAL A 149 24.02 8.23 9.54
C VAL A 149 23.81 6.82 10.13
N PRO A 150 24.30 6.48 11.33
CA PRO A 150 24.05 5.16 11.89
C PRO A 150 22.55 4.92 12.14
N ILE A 151 21.82 5.94 12.62
CA ILE A 151 20.37 5.84 12.84
C ILE A 151 19.61 5.66 11.52
N ALA A 152 19.95 6.42 10.48
CA ALA A 152 19.40 6.25 9.14
C ALA A 152 19.69 4.85 8.58
N THR A 153 20.89 4.32 8.81
CA THR A 153 21.28 2.98 8.35
C THR A 153 20.42 1.90 8.99
N ASP A 154 20.24 1.94 10.31
CA ASP A 154 19.44 0.94 11.02
C ASP A 154 17.94 1.07 10.74
N LEU A 155 17.44 2.30 10.64
CA LEU A 155 16.09 2.57 10.18
C LEU A 155 15.87 1.99 8.78
N GLY A 156 16.80 2.24 7.86
CA GLY A 156 16.76 1.74 6.49
C GLY A 156 16.72 0.22 6.41
N LYS A 157 17.48 -0.50 7.25
CA LYS A 157 17.42 -1.97 7.33
C LYS A 157 16.03 -2.46 7.72
N ARG A 158 15.45 -1.90 8.79
CA ARG A 158 14.10 -2.26 9.27
C ARG A 158 13.03 -1.97 8.23
N MET A 159 13.15 -0.84 7.55
CA MET A 159 12.22 -0.43 6.50
C MET A 159 12.28 -1.35 5.28
N LYS A 160 13.47 -1.82 4.89
CA LYS A 160 13.59 -2.84 3.82
C LYS A 160 12.86 -4.13 4.17
N THR A 161 12.99 -4.60 5.41
CA THR A 161 12.31 -5.82 5.86
C THR A 161 10.79 -5.64 5.92
N TYR A 162 10.32 -4.47 6.35
CA TYR A 162 8.89 -4.12 6.30
C TYR A 162 8.36 -4.02 4.87
N ASP A 163 9.08 -3.35 3.96
CA ASP A 163 8.66 -3.23 2.56
C ASP A 163 8.59 -4.61 1.88
N ALA A 164 9.51 -5.52 2.21
CA ALA A 164 9.47 -6.90 1.73
C ALA A 164 8.22 -7.64 2.24
N SER A 165 7.94 -7.62 3.55
CA SER A 165 6.74 -8.28 4.09
C SER A 165 5.44 -7.66 3.59
N LEU A 166 5.43 -6.35 3.32
CA LEU A 166 4.28 -5.67 2.71
C LEU A 166 4.06 -6.10 1.25
N ARG A 167 5.13 -6.31 0.48
CA ARG A 167 5.03 -6.88 -0.86
C ARG A 167 4.50 -8.30 -0.82
N ASP A 168 5.06 -9.17 0.01
CA ASP A 168 4.61 -10.56 0.18
C ASP A 168 3.11 -10.60 0.51
N PHE A 169 2.67 -9.73 1.42
CA PHE A 169 1.26 -9.60 1.80
C PHE A 169 0.37 -9.14 0.64
N ARG A 170 0.81 -8.17 -0.18
CA ARG A 170 0.04 -7.72 -1.36
C ARG A 170 -0.08 -8.81 -2.41
N VAL A 171 1.01 -9.54 -2.69
CA VAL A 171 1.00 -10.70 -3.60
C VAL A 171 0.03 -11.76 -3.09
N ALA A 172 0.06 -12.07 -1.79
CA ALA A 172 -0.85 -13.05 -1.19
C ALA A 172 -2.32 -12.67 -1.28
N LEU A 173 -2.64 -11.37 -1.33
CA LEU A 173 -4.00 -10.85 -1.56
C LEU A 173 -4.39 -10.77 -3.05
N GLY A 174 -3.53 -11.20 -3.97
CA GLY A 174 -3.74 -11.03 -5.41
C GLY A 174 -3.74 -9.57 -5.86
N LEU A 175 -3.19 -8.65 -5.04
CA LEU A 175 -3.09 -7.24 -5.39
C LEU A 175 -1.90 -7.03 -6.31
N PRO A 176 -2.03 -6.22 -7.38
CA PRO A 176 -0.92 -5.94 -8.27
C PRO A 176 0.23 -5.28 -7.49
N VAL A 177 1.38 -5.94 -7.50
CA VAL A 177 2.63 -5.32 -7.07
C VAL A 177 3.18 -4.62 -8.29
N LYS A 178 3.37 -3.29 -8.19
CA LYS A 178 4.02 -2.53 -9.24
C LYS A 178 5.44 -3.08 -9.39
N ASP A 179 5.73 -3.74 -10.51
CA ASP A 179 7.09 -4.21 -10.80
C ASP A 179 8.05 -3.01 -10.73
N ASP A 180 9.15 -3.19 -10.02
CA ASP A 180 10.26 -2.25 -10.07
C ASP A 180 10.77 -2.23 -11.52
N SER A 181 10.30 -1.25 -12.29
CA SER A 181 10.70 -1.02 -13.68
C SER A 181 12.12 -0.45 -13.69
N SER A 182 13.07 -1.28 -13.31
CA SER A 182 14.52 -1.08 -13.43
C SER A 182 15.21 -2.21 -14.19
N LYS A 183 14.42 -3.12 -14.80
CA LYS A 183 14.89 -3.93 -15.93
C LYS A 183 14.90 -3.04 -17.17
N THR A 184 15.94 -2.23 -17.31
CA THR A 184 16.34 -1.66 -18.59
C THR A 184 16.59 -2.85 -19.52
N SER A 185 15.65 -3.10 -20.43
CA SER A 185 15.86 -3.98 -21.58
C SER A 185 17.02 -3.39 -22.37
N ARG A 186 18.20 -3.99 -22.21
CA ARG A 186 19.36 -3.71 -23.07
C ARG A 186 19.02 -4.35 -24.42
N ARG A 187 18.37 -3.60 -25.30
CA ARG A 187 18.30 -3.97 -26.72
C ARG A 187 19.72 -3.83 -27.29
N GLN A 188 20.25 -4.97 -27.74
CA GLN A 188 21.36 -5.02 -28.69
C GLN A 188 20.91 -4.48 -30.03
#